data_AF-A0A2X0RA93-F1
#
_entry.id   AF-A0A2X0RA93-F1
#
_cell.length_a   1.000
_cell.length_b   1.000
_cell.length_c   1.000
_cell.angle_alpha   90.00
_cell.angle_beta   90.00
_cell.angle_gamma   90.00
#
_symmetry.space_group_name_H-M   'P 1'
#
loop_
_entity.id
_entity.type
_entity.pdbx_description
1 polymer ?
#
loop_
_entity_poly.entity_id
_entity_poly.type
_entity_poly.pdbx_seq_one_letter_code
_entity_poly.pdbx_strand_id
1 'polypeptide(L)'
;MTVKYAYNVNIYDNQGRVIKKNIPKGTKFVVDRLEKTSFADQFIPEWASDGFYRIKGTTHWLVAVLVKVDKKLPLRDPQREENLNKYAYITFSKDTNVYNADGTIQNHNGQKIVKQMGQFKVDKLMYIWVPSEKKANLFYHLVGTKFYATNTGTSFFDKIDVGHDAYVKAADVKFVNGVQLTPLNTAAEAQVAAQKK
;
A
#
# COMPACT_ATOMS: atom_id res chain seq x y z
N MET A 1 -24.12 -18.44 3.21
CA MET A 1 -23.91 -18.50 4.67
C MET A 1 -24.99 -17.67 5.35
N THR A 2 -25.38 -17.97 6.59
CA THR A 2 -26.35 -17.15 7.33
C THR A 2 -25.64 -16.38 8.44
N VAL A 3 -26.01 -15.12 8.65
CA VAL A 3 -25.52 -14.28 9.75
C VAL A 3 -26.69 -13.85 10.63
N LYS A 4 -26.46 -13.72 11.94
CA LYS A 4 -27.47 -13.30 12.93
C LYS A 4 -26.97 -12.10 13.70
N TYR A 5 -27.76 -11.03 13.78
CA TYR A 5 -27.32 -9.84 14.50
C TYR A 5 -27.20 -10.03 16.00
N ALA A 6 -26.07 -9.56 16.57
CA ALA A 6 -25.82 -9.52 18.01
C ALA A 6 -26.44 -8.28 18.68
N TYR A 7 -26.63 -7.21 17.91
CA TYR A 7 -27.12 -5.89 18.32
C TYR A 7 -28.23 -5.40 17.37
N ASN A 8 -28.83 -4.24 17.65
CA ASN A 8 -29.58 -3.50 16.63
C ASN A 8 -28.59 -2.85 15.67
N VAL A 9 -28.94 -2.80 14.40
CA VAL A 9 -28.00 -2.59 13.29
C VAL A 9 -28.65 -1.92 12.11
N ASN A 10 -27.83 -1.36 11.26
CA ASN A 10 -28.24 -0.75 10.01
C ASN A 10 -27.81 -1.62 8.82
N ILE A 11 -28.54 -1.49 7.72
CA ILE A 11 -28.17 -1.98 6.40
C ILE A 11 -27.69 -0.79 5.59
N TYR A 12 -26.59 -0.97 4.86
CA TYR A 12 -25.94 0.07 4.08
C TYR A 12 -26.00 -0.23 2.58
N ASP A 13 -26.07 0.78 1.75
CA ASP A 13 -25.88 0.66 0.29
C ASP A 13 -24.39 0.56 -0.09
N ASN A 14 -24.10 0.59 -1.40
CA ASN A 14 -22.75 0.54 -1.96
C ASN A 14 -21.94 1.84 -1.77
N GLN A 15 -22.51 2.87 -1.15
CA GLN A 15 -21.88 4.15 -0.84
C GLN A 15 -21.69 4.34 0.67
N GLY A 16 -22.07 3.35 1.48
CA GLY A 16 -22.03 3.42 2.94
C GLY A 16 -23.21 4.16 3.56
N ARG A 17 -24.26 4.47 2.80
CA ARG A 17 -25.44 5.19 3.30
C ARG A 17 -26.42 4.20 3.89
N VAL A 18 -27.02 4.57 5.02
CA VAL A 18 -28.01 3.73 5.68
C VAL A 18 -29.30 3.67 4.86
N ILE A 19 -29.68 2.49 4.41
CA ILE A 19 -30.95 2.25 3.70
C ILE A 19 -32.02 1.64 4.59
N LYS A 20 -31.63 1.02 5.71
CA LYS A 20 -32.57 0.53 6.71
C LYS A 20 -31.95 0.63 8.10
N LYS A 21 -32.68 1.26 9.03
CA LYS A 21 -32.23 1.50 10.40
C LYS A 21 -32.80 0.46 11.37
N ASN A 22 -32.10 0.25 12.47
CA ASN A 22 -32.61 -0.47 13.65
C ASN A 22 -33.21 -1.85 13.34
N ILE A 23 -32.55 -2.63 12.49
CA ILE A 23 -32.95 -4.03 12.29
C ILE A 23 -32.89 -4.75 13.64
N PRO A 24 -33.96 -5.43 14.06
CA PRO A 24 -33.99 -6.07 15.36
C PRO A 24 -32.89 -7.12 15.52
N LYS A 25 -32.28 -7.14 16.72
CA LYS A 25 -31.39 -8.23 17.15
C LYS A 25 -32.02 -9.59 16.85
N GLY A 26 -31.21 -10.51 16.35
CA GLY A 26 -31.64 -11.87 16.04
C GLY A 26 -32.20 -12.08 14.63
N THR A 27 -32.42 -11.00 13.86
CA THR A 27 -32.73 -11.11 12.43
C THR A 27 -31.62 -11.85 11.69
N LYS A 28 -32.00 -12.76 10.80
CA LYS A 28 -31.09 -13.59 10.00
C LYS A 28 -31.02 -13.11 8.56
N PHE A 29 -29.82 -13.07 7.99
CA PHE A 29 -29.59 -12.76 6.58
C PHE A 29 -28.75 -13.83 5.93
N VAL A 30 -29.06 -14.16 4.67
CA VAL A 30 -28.17 -14.95 3.84
C VAL A 30 -27.15 -14.01 3.22
N VAL A 31 -25.87 -14.29 3.41
CA VAL A 31 -24.73 -13.53 2.88
C VAL A 31 -23.85 -14.42 2.02
N ASP A 32 -23.14 -13.79 1.09
CA ASP A 32 -22.30 -14.48 0.11
C ASP A 32 -20.89 -13.88 -0.07
N ARG A 33 -20.58 -12.76 0.59
CA ARG A 33 -19.25 -12.14 0.54
C ARG A 33 -18.93 -11.39 1.82
N LEU A 34 -17.65 -11.39 2.21
CA LEU A 34 -17.08 -10.49 3.22
C LEU A 34 -15.97 -9.66 2.54
N GLU A 35 -16.04 -8.33 2.67
CA GLU A 35 -15.17 -7.42 1.90
C GLU A 35 -14.83 -6.14 2.69
N LYS A 36 -13.62 -5.63 2.54
CA LYS A 36 -13.32 -4.22 2.82
C LYS A 36 -13.86 -3.37 1.67
N THR A 37 -14.98 -2.71 1.91
CA THR A 37 -15.66 -1.90 0.90
C THR A 37 -14.96 -0.57 0.69
N SER A 38 -15.18 0.06 -0.47
CA SER A 38 -14.63 1.39 -0.79
C SER A 38 -15.11 2.51 0.15
N PHE A 39 -16.22 2.29 0.86
CA PHE A 39 -16.78 3.23 1.83
C PHE A 39 -16.36 2.92 3.28
N ALA A 40 -15.51 1.92 3.51
CA ALA A 40 -15.13 1.47 4.85
C ALA A 40 -14.53 2.59 5.72
N ASP A 41 -13.81 3.54 5.11
CA ASP A 41 -13.18 4.67 5.81
C ASP A 41 -14.18 5.67 6.41
N GLN A 42 -15.48 5.55 6.09
CA GLN A 42 -16.55 6.33 6.73
C GLN A 42 -16.90 5.81 8.13
N PHE A 43 -16.41 4.62 8.50
CA PHE A 43 -16.70 3.94 9.75
C PHE A 43 -15.49 3.94 10.68
N ILE A 44 -15.73 3.61 11.95
CA ILE A 44 -14.63 3.48 12.92
C ILE A 44 -13.63 2.40 12.47
N PRO A 45 -12.33 2.56 12.78
CA PRO A 45 -11.26 1.70 12.23
C PRO A 45 -11.48 0.20 12.43
N GLU A 46 -12.04 -0.21 13.57
CA GLU A 46 -12.32 -1.61 13.87
C GLU A 46 -13.33 -2.21 12.88
N TRP A 47 -14.37 -1.43 12.51
CA TRP A 47 -15.40 -1.88 11.59
C TRP A 47 -14.87 -1.92 10.17
N ALA A 48 -14.08 -0.92 9.78
CA ALA A 48 -13.42 -0.86 8.49
C ALA A 48 -12.44 -2.05 8.30
N SER A 49 -11.71 -2.40 9.36
CA SER A 49 -10.74 -3.51 9.34
C SER A 49 -11.40 -4.88 9.19
N ASP A 50 -12.50 -5.12 9.91
CA ASP A 50 -13.20 -6.40 9.90
C ASP A 50 -14.10 -6.61 8.67
N GLY A 51 -14.41 -5.52 7.96
CA GLY A 51 -15.13 -5.51 6.69
C GLY A 51 -16.65 -5.62 6.84
N PHE A 52 -17.29 -5.87 5.70
CA PHE A 52 -18.74 -5.86 5.56
C PHE A 52 -19.23 -7.10 4.84
N TYR A 53 -20.31 -7.70 5.35
CA TYR A 53 -20.99 -8.80 4.68
C TYR A 53 -21.99 -8.28 3.66
N ARG A 54 -21.93 -8.81 2.43
CA ARG A 54 -22.94 -8.55 1.40
C ARG A 54 -24.14 -9.45 1.60
N ILE A 55 -25.35 -8.87 1.63
CA ILE A 55 -26.60 -9.65 1.59
C ILE A 55 -26.71 -10.30 0.20
N LYS A 56 -26.87 -11.63 0.18
CA LYS A 56 -26.88 -12.44 -1.04
C LYS A 56 -27.92 -11.92 -2.03
N GLY A 57 -27.49 -11.75 -3.28
CA GLY A 57 -28.35 -11.27 -4.38
C GLY A 57 -28.63 -9.75 -4.35
N THR A 58 -27.90 -8.98 -3.54
CA THR A 58 -28.07 -7.52 -3.43
C THR A 58 -26.72 -6.79 -3.44
N THR A 59 -26.77 -5.46 -3.48
CA THR A 59 -25.63 -4.56 -3.26
C THR A 59 -25.63 -3.94 -1.85
N HIS A 60 -26.28 -4.61 -0.90
CA HIS A 60 -26.46 -4.13 0.46
C HIS A 60 -25.51 -4.82 1.44
N TRP A 61 -25.08 -4.07 2.45
CA TRP A 61 -23.97 -4.43 3.31
C TRP A 61 -24.32 -4.37 4.79
N LEU A 62 -23.70 -5.27 5.55
CA LEU A 62 -23.82 -5.37 7.00
C LEU A 62 -22.42 -5.26 7.61
N VAL A 63 -22.26 -4.45 8.64
CA VAL A 63 -21.00 -4.35 9.38
C VAL A 63 -20.67 -5.72 10.00
N ALA A 64 -19.49 -6.27 9.71
CA ALA A 64 -19.16 -7.65 10.10
C ALA A 64 -19.08 -7.84 11.62
N VAL A 65 -18.56 -6.86 12.37
CA VAL A 65 -18.42 -6.96 13.83
C VAL A 65 -19.76 -6.96 14.58
N LEU A 66 -20.85 -6.54 13.93
CA LEU A 66 -22.18 -6.46 14.57
C LEU A 66 -23.02 -7.73 14.36
N VAL A 67 -22.53 -8.68 13.56
CA VAL A 67 -23.19 -9.96 13.29
C VAL A 67 -22.45 -11.13 13.92
N LYS A 68 -23.19 -12.13 14.38
CA LYS A 68 -22.69 -13.47 14.71
C LYS A 68 -22.74 -14.34 13.46
N VAL A 69 -21.66 -15.07 13.23
CA VAL A 69 -21.51 -16.04 12.14
C VAL A 69 -20.91 -17.32 12.72
N ASP A 70 -21.35 -18.47 12.21
CA ASP A 70 -20.81 -19.76 12.66
C ASP A 70 -19.42 -20.02 12.07
N LYS A 71 -19.16 -19.50 10.87
CA LYS A 71 -17.86 -19.55 10.18
C LYS A 71 -17.63 -18.22 9.46
N LYS A 72 -16.49 -17.56 9.65
CA LYS A 72 -16.18 -16.31 8.94
C LYS A 72 -15.88 -16.63 7.47
N LEU A 73 -16.44 -15.86 6.53
CA LEU A 73 -15.99 -15.93 5.13
C LEU A 73 -14.58 -15.34 5.03
N PRO A 74 -13.77 -15.72 4.02
CA PRO A 74 -12.51 -15.04 3.75
C PRO A 74 -12.77 -13.55 3.51
N LEU A 75 -12.07 -12.68 4.25
CA LEU A 75 -12.13 -11.24 4.04
C LEU A 75 -11.42 -10.90 2.74
N ARG A 76 -12.15 -10.31 1.80
CA ARG A 76 -11.59 -9.77 0.56
C ARG A 76 -11.21 -8.30 0.75
N ASP A 77 -10.15 -7.89 0.07
CA ASP A 77 -9.70 -6.50 0.04
C ASP A 77 -9.41 -6.15 -1.43
N PRO A 78 -10.44 -5.80 -2.21
CA PRO A 78 -10.30 -5.58 -3.64
C PRO A 78 -9.30 -4.46 -3.96
N GLN A 79 -9.24 -3.43 -3.12
CA GLN A 79 -8.29 -2.35 -3.32
C GLN A 79 -6.85 -2.84 -3.13
N ARG A 80 -6.59 -3.69 -2.12
CA ARG A 80 -5.29 -4.35 -1.97
C ARG A 80 -5.00 -5.31 -3.12
N GLU A 81 -5.97 -6.12 -3.54
CA GLU A 81 -5.86 -7.04 -4.68
C GLU A 81 -5.46 -6.28 -5.96
N GLU A 82 -6.14 -5.17 -6.27
CA GLU A 82 -5.82 -4.31 -7.41
C GLU A 82 -4.42 -3.69 -7.29
N ASN A 83 -4.07 -3.17 -6.11
CA ASN A 83 -2.75 -2.58 -5.89
C ASN A 83 -1.63 -3.59 -6.06
N LEU A 84 -1.82 -4.84 -5.62
CA LEU A 84 -0.84 -5.92 -5.79
C LEU A 84 -0.66 -6.31 -7.27
N ASN A 85 -1.64 -6.03 -8.13
CA ASN A 85 -1.55 -6.23 -9.58
C ASN A 85 -0.98 -5.02 -10.34
N LYS A 86 -0.77 -3.88 -9.66
CA LYS A 86 -0.25 -2.65 -10.28
C LYS A 86 1.14 -2.26 -9.78
N TYR A 87 1.44 -2.57 -8.52
CA TYR A 87 2.66 -2.13 -7.86
C TYR A 87 3.44 -3.32 -7.32
N ALA A 88 4.76 -3.17 -7.30
CA ALA A 88 5.63 -3.96 -6.45
C ALA A 88 5.71 -3.31 -5.07
N TYR A 89 6.03 -4.13 -4.08
CA TYR A 89 6.24 -3.68 -2.72
C TYR A 89 7.62 -4.11 -2.24
N ILE A 90 8.33 -3.18 -1.62
CA ILE A 90 9.66 -3.38 -1.03
C ILE A 90 9.68 -3.06 0.46
N THR A 91 10.71 -3.54 1.14
CA THR A 91 11.08 -3.14 2.50
C THR A 91 12.53 -2.60 2.50
N PHE A 92 12.78 -1.53 3.26
CA PHE A 92 14.13 -1.00 3.43
C PHE A 92 14.91 -1.89 4.38
N SER A 93 16.05 -2.43 3.93
CA SER A 93 16.85 -3.38 4.74
C SER A 93 17.89 -2.68 5.61
N LYS A 94 18.24 -1.44 5.27
CA LYS A 94 19.20 -0.55 5.94
C LYS A 94 18.86 0.90 5.56
N ASP A 95 19.52 1.86 6.19
CA ASP A 95 19.41 3.26 5.82
C ASP A 95 19.94 3.47 4.39
N THR A 96 19.17 4.16 3.55
CA THR A 96 19.46 4.26 2.11
C THR A 96 19.41 5.70 1.61
N ASN A 97 20.32 6.01 0.69
CA ASN A 97 20.30 7.28 -0.03
C ASN A 97 19.18 7.27 -1.05
N VAL A 98 18.67 8.46 -1.35
CA VAL A 98 17.71 8.69 -2.43
C VAL A 98 18.47 9.25 -3.63
N TYR A 99 18.13 8.76 -4.81
CA TYR A 99 18.78 9.13 -6.07
C TYR A 99 17.78 9.80 -7.00
N ASN A 100 18.28 10.74 -7.80
CA ASN A 100 17.58 11.28 -8.95
C ASN A 100 17.68 10.30 -10.14
N ALA A 101 16.87 10.54 -11.18
CA ALA A 101 16.91 9.76 -12.42
C ALA A 101 18.25 9.84 -13.18
N ASP A 102 19.09 10.83 -12.89
CA ASP A 102 20.44 10.99 -13.45
C ASP A 102 21.53 10.28 -12.64
N GLY A 103 21.16 9.60 -11.54
CA GLY A 103 22.06 8.85 -10.68
C GLY A 103 22.83 9.69 -9.65
N THR A 104 22.56 10.99 -9.55
CA THR A 104 23.04 11.83 -8.45
C THR A 104 22.24 11.57 -7.17
N ILE A 105 22.88 11.74 -6.01
CA ILE A 105 22.21 11.61 -4.72
C ILE A 105 21.40 12.89 -4.45
N GLN A 106 20.13 12.74 -4.07
CA GLN A 106 19.33 13.85 -3.58
C GLN A 106 19.86 14.31 -2.22
N ASN A 107 20.16 15.60 -2.09
CA ASN A 107 20.63 16.16 -0.83
C ASN A 107 19.46 16.53 0.08
N HIS A 108 19.21 15.69 1.08
CA HIS A 108 18.22 15.92 2.15
C HIS A 108 18.91 16.37 3.44
N ASN A 109 19.81 17.36 3.36
CA ASN A 109 20.67 17.79 4.49
C ASN A 109 21.47 16.62 5.11
N GLY A 110 21.92 15.69 4.27
CA GLY A 110 22.62 14.47 4.72
C GLY A 110 21.71 13.36 5.28
N GLN A 111 20.40 13.58 5.36
CA GLN A 111 19.46 12.56 5.83
C GLN A 111 19.26 11.45 4.78
N LYS A 112 18.99 10.25 5.30
CA LYS A 112 18.69 9.04 4.52
C LYS A 112 17.32 8.52 4.89
N ILE A 113 16.68 7.78 3.99
CA ILE A 113 15.51 6.98 4.37
C ILE A 113 15.99 5.92 5.36
N VAL A 114 15.38 5.85 6.54
CA VAL A 114 15.77 4.85 7.54
C VAL A 114 15.29 3.46 7.17
N LYS A 115 15.99 2.45 7.68
CA LYS A 115 15.39 1.13 7.84
C LYS A 115 14.09 1.27 8.63
N GLN A 116 12.96 0.96 7.99
CA GLN A 116 11.65 1.09 8.60
C GLN A 116 10.78 -0.11 8.28
N MET A 117 9.93 -0.44 9.25
CA MET A 117 8.91 -1.46 9.11
C MET A 117 7.80 -0.95 8.19
N GLY A 118 7.23 -1.83 7.38
CA GLY A 118 6.18 -1.49 6.42
C GLY A 118 6.55 -1.86 4.98
N GLN A 119 5.55 -1.86 4.11
CA GLN A 119 5.71 -2.19 2.69
C GLN A 119 5.53 -0.92 1.86
N PHE A 120 6.50 -0.60 1.01
CA PHE A 120 6.53 0.63 0.23
C PHE A 120 6.31 0.33 -1.25
N LYS A 121 5.38 1.08 -1.87
CA LYS A 121 5.02 0.93 -3.29
C LYS A 121 6.16 1.42 -4.18
N VAL A 122 6.49 0.60 -5.18
CA VAL A 122 7.38 0.94 -6.30
C VAL A 122 6.72 0.48 -7.60
N ASP A 123 6.93 1.24 -8.67
CA ASP A 123 6.25 1.02 -9.97
C ASP A 123 7.22 0.78 -11.14
N LYS A 124 8.51 1.08 -10.96
CA LYS A 124 9.55 0.87 -11.97
C LYS A 124 10.79 0.24 -11.37
N LEU A 125 11.45 -0.57 -12.19
CA LEU A 125 12.77 -1.13 -11.94
C LEU A 125 13.65 -0.76 -13.13
N MET A 126 14.80 -0.14 -12.91
CA MET A 126 15.68 0.28 -14.02
C MET A 126 17.14 0.40 -13.60
N TYR A 127 18.04 0.28 -14.57
CA TYR A 127 19.43 0.62 -14.39
C TYR A 127 19.62 2.13 -14.54
N ILE A 128 20.30 2.73 -13.57
CA ILE A 128 20.70 4.13 -13.58
C ILE A 128 22.23 4.17 -13.45
N TRP A 129 22.88 4.96 -14.31
CA TRP A 129 24.31 5.21 -14.21
C TRP A 129 24.57 6.12 -13.01
N VAL A 130 25.39 5.69 -12.06
CA VAL A 130 25.78 6.48 -10.89
C VAL A 130 27.14 7.12 -11.18
N PRO A 131 27.22 8.45 -11.40
CA PRO A 131 28.46 9.10 -11.83
C PRO A 131 29.60 8.95 -10.81
N SER A 132 29.28 9.02 -9.51
CA SER A 132 30.27 8.86 -8.44
C SER A 132 30.85 7.45 -8.34
N GLU A 133 30.15 6.43 -8.86
CA GLU A 133 30.59 5.03 -8.86
C GLU A 133 31.11 4.57 -10.23
N LYS A 134 30.94 5.40 -11.27
CA LYS A 134 31.25 5.07 -12.67
C LYS A 134 30.67 3.71 -13.09
N LYS A 135 29.42 3.44 -12.67
CA LYS A 135 28.75 2.16 -12.88
C LYS A 135 27.23 2.32 -12.93
N ALA A 136 26.58 1.51 -13.77
CA ALA A 136 25.13 1.34 -13.74
C ALA A 136 24.73 0.39 -12.60
N ASN A 137 23.85 0.85 -11.71
CA ASN A 137 23.23 0.05 -10.66
C ASN A 137 21.73 -0.07 -10.90
N LEU A 138 21.10 -1.09 -10.33
CA LEU A 138 19.67 -1.31 -10.45
C LEU A 138 18.92 -0.55 -9.34
N PHE A 139 17.83 0.12 -9.70
CA PHE A 139 17.03 0.98 -8.82
C PHE A 139 15.54 0.72 -8.93
N TYR A 140 14.85 0.85 -7.81
CA TYR A 140 13.40 0.99 -7.78
C TYR A 140 13.00 2.46 -7.74
N HIS A 141 11.94 2.81 -8.47
CA HIS A 141 11.29 4.12 -8.39
C HIS A 141 10.24 4.12 -7.27
N LEU A 142 10.30 5.11 -6.37
CA LEU A 142 9.39 5.26 -5.25
C LEU A 142 8.09 5.92 -5.70
N VAL A 143 6.94 5.31 -5.36
CA VAL A 143 5.62 5.93 -5.62
C VAL A 143 5.25 6.97 -4.55
N GLY A 144 5.65 6.72 -3.31
CA GLY A 144 5.47 7.67 -2.22
C GLY A 144 6.48 8.81 -2.29
N THR A 145 6.12 9.99 -1.77
CA THR A 145 7.01 11.17 -1.76
C THR A 145 7.56 11.51 -0.39
N LYS A 146 7.04 10.92 0.70
CA LYS A 146 7.49 11.22 2.07
C LYS A 146 7.83 9.95 2.84
N PHE A 147 9.00 9.93 3.48
CA PHE A 147 9.52 8.76 4.19
C PHE A 147 10.15 9.14 5.51
N TYR A 148 10.11 8.23 6.49
CA TYR A 148 10.91 8.39 7.71
C TYR A 148 12.39 8.43 7.39
N ALA A 149 13.11 9.30 8.08
CA ALA A 149 14.50 9.62 7.80
C ALA A 149 15.36 9.63 9.06
N THR A 150 16.68 9.54 8.85
CA THR A 150 17.67 9.57 9.92
C THR A 150 17.60 10.93 10.62
N ASN A 151 17.55 10.94 11.95
CA ASN A 151 17.45 12.16 12.74
C ASN A 151 18.72 13.02 12.64
N THR A 152 18.57 14.35 12.53
CA THR A 152 19.68 15.32 12.57
C THR A 152 19.84 16.05 13.91
N GLY A 153 19.03 15.72 14.92
CA GLY A 153 19.32 16.06 16.32
C GLY A 153 18.17 16.49 17.21
N THR A 154 16.89 16.46 16.80
CA THR A 154 15.80 16.97 17.68
C THR A 154 14.46 16.21 17.66
N SER A 155 14.20 15.29 16.74
CA SER A 155 12.91 14.56 16.66
C SER A 155 13.06 13.05 16.76
N PHE A 156 12.10 12.37 17.41
CA PHE A 156 12.03 10.90 17.43
C PHE A 156 11.80 10.30 16.02
N PHE A 157 11.15 11.06 15.12
CA PHE A 157 10.91 10.65 13.73
C PHE A 157 10.97 11.87 12.80
N ASP A 158 12.07 12.05 12.08
CA ASP A 158 12.12 12.99 10.96
C ASP A 158 11.51 12.36 9.70
N LYS A 159 10.97 13.19 8.82
CA LYS A 159 10.51 12.79 7.49
C LYS A 159 11.18 13.67 6.44
N ILE A 160 11.64 13.05 5.36
CA ILE A 160 12.12 13.75 4.17
C ILE A 160 11.06 13.68 3.07
N ASP A 161 10.95 14.76 2.29
CA ASP A 161 10.17 14.79 1.06
C ASP A 161 11.13 14.58 -0.12
N VAL A 162 10.96 13.47 -0.83
CA VAL A 162 11.83 13.04 -1.93
C VAL A 162 11.28 13.42 -3.30
N GLY A 163 10.10 14.04 -3.35
CA GLY A 163 9.39 14.34 -4.60
C GLY A 163 8.91 13.08 -5.32
N HIS A 164 8.52 13.26 -6.59
CA HIS A 164 7.94 12.19 -7.41
C HIS A 164 8.96 11.39 -8.21
N ASP A 165 10.17 11.90 -8.42
CA ASP A 165 11.22 11.25 -9.22
C ASP A 165 12.37 10.76 -8.32
N ALA A 166 12.02 9.88 -7.38
CA ALA A 166 12.92 9.39 -6.35
C ALA A 166 13.23 7.90 -6.52
N TYR A 167 14.51 7.55 -6.44
CA TYR A 167 15.00 6.20 -6.69
C TYR A 167 15.84 5.67 -5.54
N VAL A 168 15.73 4.37 -5.27
CA VAL A 168 16.53 3.67 -4.25
C VAL A 168 17.18 2.43 -4.85
N LYS A 169 18.41 2.14 -4.44
CA LYS A 169 19.14 0.98 -4.97
C LYS A 169 18.41 -0.31 -4.62
N ALA A 170 18.27 -1.19 -5.61
CA ALA A 170 17.69 -2.51 -5.42
C ALA A 170 18.46 -3.34 -4.37
N ALA A 171 19.77 -3.12 -4.22
CA ALA A 171 20.61 -3.78 -3.23
C ALA A 171 20.34 -3.34 -1.78
N ASP A 172 19.65 -2.22 -1.57
CA ASP A 172 19.37 -1.66 -0.24
C ASP A 172 17.99 -2.08 0.30
N VAL A 173 17.22 -2.78 -0.53
CA VAL A 173 15.82 -3.11 -0.28
C VAL A 173 15.55 -4.59 -0.56
N LYS A 174 14.42 -5.10 -0.07
CA LYS A 174 13.94 -6.44 -0.37
C LYS A 174 12.55 -6.37 -0.96
N PHE A 175 12.34 -7.03 -2.10
CA PHE A 175 11.00 -7.28 -2.62
C PHE A 175 10.22 -8.15 -1.63
N VAL A 176 8.94 -7.82 -1.43
CA VAL A 176 8.08 -8.56 -0.49
C VAL A 176 6.79 -9.06 -1.10
N ASN A 177 6.17 -8.32 -2.03
CA ASN A 177 4.92 -8.73 -2.67
C ASN A 177 4.58 -7.85 -3.88
N GLY A 178 3.49 -8.18 -4.57
CA GLY A 178 2.93 -7.43 -5.68
C GLY A 178 3.49 -7.88 -7.03
N VAL A 179 3.42 -7.00 -8.03
CA VAL A 179 3.90 -7.29 -9.38
C VAL A 179 5.41 -7.50 -9.36
N GLN A 180 5.89 -8.55 -10.04
CA GLN A 180 7.32 -8.72 -10.26
C GLN A 180 7.77 -7.81 -11.41
N LEU A 181 8.48 -6.73 -11.08
CA LEU A 181 8.98 -5.78 -12.07
C LEU A 181 10.18 -6.35 -12.81
N THR A 182 10.21 -6.12 -14.13
CA THR A 182 11.39 -6.35 -14.97
C THR A 182 12.12 -5.03 -15.18
N PRO A 183 13.47 -5.03 -15.28
CA PRO A 183 14.22 -3.83 -15.61
C PRO A 183 13.76 -3.22 -16.94
N LEU A 184 13.47 -1.92 -16.96
CA LEU A 184 13.01 -1.19 -18.16
C LEU A 184 14.12 -0.94 -19.19
N ASN A 185 15.37 -1.11 -18.78
CA ASN A 185 16.56 -0.96 -19.60
C ASN A 185 17.66 -1.89 -19.09
N THR A 186 18.79 -1.90 -19.78
CA THR A 186 20.01 -2.63 -19.44
C THR A 186 21.06 -1.69 -18.84
N ALA A 187 22.07 -2.27 -18.19
CA ALA A 187 23.23 -1.52 -17.69
C ALA A 187 23.97 -0.76 -18.80
N ALA A 188 24.07 -1.34 -20.00
CA ALA A 188 24.72 -0.72 -21.15
C ALA A 188 23.93 0.50 -21.66
N GLU A 189 22.60 0.38 -21.76
CA GLU A 189 21.73 1.50 -22.16
C GLU A 189 21.81 2.66 -21.16
N ALA A 190 21.84 2.37 -19.85
CA ALA A 190 21.99 3.40 -18.83
C ALA A 190 23.32 4.16 -18.96
N GLN A 191 24.41 3.44 -19.25
CA GLN A 191 25.72 4.06 -19.48
C GLN A 191 25.73 4.94 -20.74
N VAL A 192 25.19 4.43 -21.85
CA VAL A 192 25.12 5.21 -23.11
C VAL A 192 24.25 6.46 -22.93
N ALA A 193 23.12 6.36 -22.23
CA ALA A 193 22.25 7.49 -21.96
C ALA A 193 22.96 8.58 -21.13
N ALA A 194 23.81 8.19 -20.17
CA ALA A 194 24.58 9.12 -19.36
C ALA A 194 25.69 9.84 -20.14
N GLN A 195 26.22 9.25 -21.21
CA GLN A 195 27.27 9.85 -22.06
C GLN A 195 26.73 10.83 -23.10
N LYS A 196 25.41 10.82 -23.35
CA LYS A 196 24.73 11.71 -24.31
C LYS A 196 24.23 13.03 -23.69
N LYS A 197 24.38 13.19 -22.37
CA LYS A 197 24.05 14.40 -21.63
C LYS A 197 25.30 15.24 -21.42
#